data_AF-A0A560B5P2-F1
#
_entry.id   AF-A0A560B5P2-F1
#
_cell.length_a   1.000
_cell.length_b   1.000
_cell.length_c   1.000
_cell.angle_alpha   90.00
_cell.angle_beta   90.00
_cell.angle_gamma   90.00
#
_symmetry.space_group_name_H-M   'P 1'
#
loop_
_entity.id
_entity.type
_entity.pdbx_description
1 polymer ?
#
loop_
_entity_poly.entity_id
_entity_poly.type
_entity_poly.pdbx_seq_one_letter_code
_entity_poly.pdbx_strand_id
1 'polypeptide(L)'
;MGAVILLSALPAAALESFARSSLTVETAGGGKYRFDIELAETPAQQAQGLMFREKMAADAGMLFTYDRPQPASFWMKNTLIPLDMIFIGADGRIVNIHANAVPQSLDAVNSAGPVKGILEINGGMSARLGIRPGDRVVHAAFGTAK
;
A
#
# COMPACT_ATOMS: atom_id res chain seq x y z
N MET A 1 -39.83 38.15 15.93
CA MET A 1 -39.51 36.91 15.18
C MET A 1 -38.00 36.90 14.95
N GLY A 2 -37.25 36.15 15.74
CA GLY A 2 -35.80 36.00 15.56
C GLY A 2 -35.51 34.64 14.93
N ALA A 3 -34.91 34.64 13.75
CA ALA A 3 -34.47 33.41 13.08
C ALA A 3 -33.15 32.93 13.70
N VAL A 4 -33.17 31.73 14.28
CA VAL A 4 -31.95 31.03 14.72
C VAL A 4 -31.37 30.32 13.50
N ILE A 5 -30.22 30.77 13.02
CA ILE A 5 -29.45 30.06 12.00
C ILE A 5 -28.61 29.01 12.72
N LEU A 6 -29.02 27.74 12.64
CA LEU A 6 -28.15 26.62 13.00
C LEU A 6 -27.11 26.43 11.89
N LEU A 7 -25.87 26.85 12.17
CA LEU A 7 -24.73 26.52 11.34
C LEU A 7 -24.36 25.04 11.60
N SER A 8 -24.85 24.14 10.75
CA SER A 8 -24.43 22.73 10.79
C SER A 8 -23.00 22.63 10.24
N ALA A 9 -22.01 22.54 11.14
CA ALA A 9 -20.65 22.17 10.76
C ALA A 9 -20.64 20.70 10.32
N LEU A 10 -20.30 20.44 9.06
CA LEU A 10 -20.01 19.08 8.60
C LEU A 10 -18.73 18.59 9.31
N PRO A 11 -18.72 17.40 9.91
CA PRO A 11 -17.51 16.88 10.52
C PRO A 11 -16.44 16.67 9.45
N ALA A 12 -15.23 17.17 9.71
CA ALA A 12 -14.06 16.77 8.94
C ALA A 12 -13.90 15.24 9.06
N ALA A 13 -13.73 14.55 7.92
CA ALA A 13 -13.51 13.11 7.94
C ALA A 13 -12.24 12.80 8.77
N ALA A 14 -12.40 12.00 9.82
CA ALA A 14 -11.27 11.56 10.65
C ALA A 14 -10.36 10.65 9.82
N LEU A 15 -9.05 10.72 10.07
CA LEU A 15 -8.12 9.79 9.46
C LEU A 15 -8.38 8.37 9.96
N GLU A 16 -8.29 7.41 9.05
CA GLU A 16 -8.40 5.99 9.37
C GLU A 16 -7.28 5.54 10.30
N SER A 17 -7.61 4.58 11.18
CA SER A 17 -6.61 3.84 11.96
C SER A 17 -6.32 2.50 11.28
N PHE A 18 -5.09 2.00 11.44
CA PHE A 18 -4.64 0.79 10.76
C PHE A 18 -4.06 -0.20 11.77
N ALA A 19 -4.40 -1.48 11.59
CA ALA A 19 -3.74 -2.57 12.32
C ALA A 19 -2.28 -2.66 11.85
N ARG A 20 -1.39 -3.13 12.73
CA ARG A 20 0.03 -3.32 12.43
C ARG A 20 0.37 -4.79 12.34
N SER A 21 1.28 -5.10 11.42
CA SER A 21 1.82 -6.44 11.21
C SER A 21 3.28 -6.31 10.76
N SER A 22 3.86 -7.44 10.34
CA SER A 22 5.15 -7.45 9.69
C SER A 22 5.16 -8.41 8.52
N LEU A 23 5.92 -8.03 7.50
CA LEU A 23 6.02 -8.75 6.24
C LEU A 23 7.48 -8.92 5.88
N THR A 24 7.82 -9.99 5.16
CA THR A 24 9.18 -10.17 4.61
C THR A 24 9.12 -10.33 3.11
N VAL A 25 10.01 -9.64 2.39
CA VAL A 25 10.27 -9.88 0.97
C VAL A 25 11.53 -10.74 0.85
N GLU A 26 11.39 -11.90 0.21
CA GLU A 26 12.48 -12.82 -0.10
C GLU A 26 12.84 -12.69 -1.59
N THR A 27 14.08 -12.31 -1.88
CA THR A 27 14.55 -12.12 -3.25
C THR A 27 15.23 -13.37 -3.81
N ALA A 28 15.21 -13.55 -5.12
CA ALA A 28 15.92 -14.64 -5.80
C ALA A 28 17.43 -14.64 -5.51
N GLY A 29 18.01 -13.48 -5.19
CA GLY A 29 19.41 -13.34 -4.75
C GLY A 29 19.67 -13.78 -3.31
N GLY A 30 18.67 -14.31 -2.59
CA GLY A 30 18.77 -14.74 -1.20
C GLY A 30 18.58 -13.63 -0.16
N GLY A 31 18.25 -12.41 -0.58
CA GLY A 31 17.94 -11.31 0.31
C GLY A 31 16.64 -11.55 1.07
N LYS A 32 16.59 -11.15 2.35
CA LYS A 32 15.38 -11.19 3.17
C LYS A 32 15.20 -9.84 3.85
N TYR A 33 14.17 -9.10 3.43
CA TYR A 33 13.93 -7.74 3.88
C TYR A 33 12.62 -7.69 4.65
N ARG A 34 12.71 -7.44 5.95
CA ARG A 34 11.56 -7.27 6.82
C ARG A 34 11.05 -5.84 6.74
N PHE A 35 9.73 -5.70 6.66
CA PHE A 35 9.03 -4.43 6.78
C PHE A 35 8.03 -4.50 7.93
N ASP A 36 7.99 -3.45 8.74
CA ASP A 36 6.89 -3.20 9.67
C ASP A 36 5.77 -2.49 8.91
N ILE A 37 4.60 -3.11 8.86
CA ILE A 37 3.54 -2.69 7.96
C ILE A 37 2.27 -2.32 8.70
N GLU A 38 1.53 -1.37 8.11
CA GLU A 38 0.12 -1.16 8.42
C GLU A 38 -0.77 -1.90 7.42
N LEU A 39 -1.94 -2.35 7.87
CA LEU A 39 -2.89 -3.11 7.06
C LEU A 39 -4.08 -2.23 6.67
N ALA A 40 -4.29 -2.07 5.36
CA ALA A 40 -5.45 -1.42 4.78
C ALA A 40 -6.49 -2.46 4.33
N GLU A 41 -7.36 -2.85 5.24
CA GLU A 41 -8.27 -3.99 5.10
C GLU A 41 -9.69 -3.56 4.68
N THR A 42 -10.13 -2.38 5.12
CA THR A 42 -11.46 -1.86 4.77
C THR A 42 -11.42 -0.97 3.53
N PRO A 43 -12.55 -0.79 2.81
CA PRO A 43 -12.59 0.15 1.69
C PRO A 43 -12.18 1.58 2.05
N ALA A 44 -12.51 2.04 3.26
CA ALA A 44 -12.12 3.38 3.74
C ALA A 44 -10.61 3.48 3.99
N GLN A 45 -10.03 2.48 4.65
CA GLN A 45 -8.58 2.38 4.85
C GLN A 45 -7.82 2.30 3.51
N GLN A 46 -8.32 1.52 2.55
CA GLN A 46 -7.70 1.42 1.23
C GLN A 46 -7.83 2.72 0.43
N ALA A 47 -8.97 3.41 0.53
CA ALA A 47 -9.16 4.70 -0.11
C ALA A 47 -8.24 5.79 0.48
N GLN A 48 -7.95 5.74 1.79
CA GLN A 48 -7.02 6.67 2.43
C GLN A 48 -5.56 6.30 2.16
N GLY A 49 -5.18 5.03 2.30
CA GLY A 49 -3.80 4.58 2.16
C GLY A 49 -2.80 5.42 2.97
N LEU A 50 -1.71 5.83 2.30
CA LEU A 50 -0.64 6.67 2.86
C LEU A 50 -0.86 8.18 2.65
N MET A 51 -2.07 8.64 2.35
CA MET A 51 -2.38 10.07 2.20
C MET A 51 -1.90 10.90 3.38
N PHE A 52 -1.46 12.12 3.10
CA PHE A 52 -1.05 13.16 4.05
C PHE A 52 0.19 12.86 4.90
N ARG A 53 0.85 11.72 4.70
CA ARG A 53 2.11 11.42 5.42
C ARG A 53 3.28 12.17 4.79
N GLU A 54 3.99 12.95 5.59
CA GLU A 54 5.17 13.69 5.16
C GLU A 54 6.45 12.85 5.15
N LYS A 55 6.46 11.73 5.89
CA LYS A 55 7.61 10.82 6.01
C LYS A 55 7.17 9.41 6.40
N MET A 56 7.99 8.42 6.07
CA MET A 56 7.85 7.02 6.48
C MET A 56 9.23 6.42 6.74
N ALA A 57 9.37 5.57 7.77
CA ALA A 57 10.62 4.89 8.05
C ALA A 57 11.04 3.99 6.86
N ALA A 58 12.34 3.76 6.68
CA ALA A 58 12.86 3.05 5.50
C ALA A 58 12.36 1.60 5.39
N ASP A 59 12.12 0.97 6.53
CA ASP A 59 11.61 -0.39 6.73
C ASP A 59 10.11 -0.41 7.06
N ALA A 60 9.40 0.70 6.81
CA ALA A 60 7.94 0.74 6.96
C ALA A 60 7.23 0.64 5.60
N GLY A 61 5.99 0.18 5.64
CA GLY A 61 5.11 0.14 4.47
C GLY A 61 3.64 -0.01 4.84
N MET A 62 2.80 -0.12 3.81
CA MET A 62 1.38 -0.41 3.96
C MET A 62 0.99 -1.55 3.02
N LEU A 63 0.26 -2.52 3.56
CA LEU A 63 -0.26 -3.66 2.81
C LEU A 63 -1.76 -3.49 2.59
N PHE A 64 -2.15 -3.42 1.33
CA PHE A 64 -3.53 -3.47 0.86
C PHE A 64 -3.84 -4.92 0.51
N THR A 65 -4.98 -5.43 0.95
CA THR A 65 -5.40 -6.82 0.71
C THR A 65 -6.77 -6.90 0.07
N TYR A 66 -6.98 -7.93 -0.73
CA TYR A 66 -8.28 -8.27 -1.30
C TYR A 66 -8.68 -9.68 -0.87
N ASP A 67 -9.98 -9.89 -0.67
CA ASP A 67 -10.53 -11.21 -0.34
C ASP A 67 -10.23 -12.23 -1.45
N ARG A 68 -10.33 -11.77 -2.70
CA ARG A 68 -10.08 -12.57 -3.91
C ARG A 68 -9.14 -11.84 -4.87
N PRO A 69 -8.31 -12.57 -5.64
CA PRO A 69 -7.45 -11.95 -6.64
C PRO A 69 -8.27 -11.18 -7.67
N GLN A 70 -7.86 -9.94 -7.95
CA GLN A 70 -8.52 -9.06 -8.91
C GLN A 70 -7.52 -8.08 -9.54
N PRO A 71 -7.80 -7.53 -10.73
CA PRO A 71 -7.05 -6.37 -11.22
C PRO A 71 -7.16 -5.21 -10.23
N ALA A 72 -6.06 -4.50 -10.02
CA ALA A 72 -5.97 -3.36 -9.13
C ALA A 72 -5.49 -2.11 -9.88
N SER A 73 -6.02 -0.95 -9.49
CA SER A 73 -5.61 0.36 -9.97
C SER A 73 -5.48 1.30 -8.79
N PHE A 74 -4.32 1.93 -8.68
CA PHE A 74 -3.97 2.88 -7.62
C PHE A 74 -3.67 4.26 -8.22
N TRP A 75 -3.53 5.25 -7.35
CA TRP A 75 -3.07 6.59 -7.67
C TRP A 75 -2.31 7.15 -6.45
N MET A 76 -1.77 8.36 -6.58
CA MET A 76 -1.02 9.04 -5.53
C MET A 76 -1.77 10.26 -4.98
N LYS A 77 -3.09 10.32 -5.16
CA LYS A 77 -3.93 11.44 -4.68
C LYS A 77 -3.63 11.71 -3.21
N ASN A 78 -3.25 12.95 -2.87
CA ASN A 78 -2.89 13.39 -1.51
C ASN A 78 -1.74 12.63 -0.83
N THR A 79 -1.00 11.77 -1.53
CA THR A 79 0.21 11.10 -1.03
C THR A 79 1.42 12.01 -1.27
N LEU A 80 2.14 12.37 -0.19
CA LEU A 80 3.18 13.41 -0.23
C LEU A 80 4.60 12.85 -0.43
N ILE A 81 4.81 11.56 -0.14
CA ILE A 81 6.08 10.86 -0.31
C ILE A 81 6.04 10.00 -1.57
N PRO A 82 7.17 9.85 -2.29
CA PRO A 82 7.24 8.92 -3.41
C PRO A 82 7.14 7.48 -2.89
N LEU A 83 6.48 6.60 -3.64
CA LEU A 83 6.26 5.21 -3.24
C LEU A 83 6.66 4.24 -4.35
N ASP A 84 7.11 3.05 -3.96
CA ASP A 84 7.11 1.89 -4.84
C ASP A 84 5.84 1.09 -4.55
N MET A 85 5.06 0.80 -5.60
CA MET A 85 3.86 -0.04 -5.52
C MET A 85 4.19 -1.45 -6.01
N ILE A 86 4.21 -2.40 -5.09
CA ILE A 86 4.56 -3.81 -5.36
C ILE A 86 3.27 -4.62 -5.40
N PHE A 87 2.88 -5.06 -6.60
CA PHE A 87 1.67 -5.82 -6.86
C PHE A 87 1.90 -7.31 -6.63
N ILE A 88 1.09 -7.97 -5.80
CA ILE A 88 1.36 -9.31 -5.26
C ILE A 88 0.22 -10.28 -5.58
N GLY A 89 0.55 -11.40 -6.21
CA GLY A 89 -0.36 -12.50 -6.54
C GLY A 89 -0.85 -13.28 -5.31
N ALA A 90 -1.80 -14.19 -5.53
CA ALA A 90 -2.41 -14.98 -4.44
C ALA A 90 -1.42 -15.89 -3.69
N ASP A 91 -0.36 -16.32 -4.37
CA ASP A 91 0.72 -17.17 -3.84
C ASP A 91 1.86 -16.38 -3.18
N GLY A 92 1.68 -15.07 -3.04
CA GLY A 92 2.67 -14.15 -2.50
C GLY A 92 3.76 -13.76 -3.49
N ARG A 93 3.70 -14.14 -4.77
CA ARG A 93 4.70 -13.70 -5.75
C ARG A 93 4.41 -12.29 -6.25
N ILE A 94 5.48 -11.51 -6.45
CA ILE A 94 5.37 -10.18 -7.04
C ILE A 94 5.04 -10.31 -8.53
N VAL A 95 3.91 -9.75 -8.96
CA VAL A 95 3.45 -9.72 -10.36
C VAL A 95 4.16 -8.61 -11.13
N ASN A 96 4.13 -7.39 -10.61
CA ASN A 96 4.84 -6.24 -11.16
C ASN A 96 5.16 -5.22 -10.06
N ILE A 97 6.08 -4.31 -10.37
CA ILE A 97 6.44 -3.19 -9.49
C ILE A 97 6.33 -1.92 -10.31
N HIS A 98 5.62 -0.93 -9.78
CA HIS A 98 5.71 0.44 -10.26
C HIS A 98 6.58 1.22 -9.27
N ALA A 99 7.81 1.52 -9.68
CA ALA A 99 8.77 2.20 -8.83
C ALA A 99 8.65 3.73 -8.95
N ASN A 100 8.91 4.44 -7.86
CA ASN A 100 8.91 5.90 -7.78
C ASN A 100 7.61 6.54 -8.29
N ALA A 101 6.47 6.03 -7.85
CA ALA A 101 5.17 6.65 -8.06
C ALA A 101 5.22 8.13 -7.62
N VAL A 102 4.72 9.01 -8.47
CA VAL A 102 4.88 10.46 -8.32
C VAL A 102 3.88 11.00 -7.28
N PRO A 103 4.34 11.69 -6.21
CA PRO A 103 3.46 12.31 -5.23
C PRO A 103 2.34 13.13 -5.87
N GLN A 104 1.13 13.02 -5.32
CA GLN A 104 -0.07 13.74 -5.76
C GLN A 104 -0.57 13.44 -7.18
N SER A 105 0.08 12.56 -7.95
CA SER A 105 -0.39 12.17 -9.28
C SER A 105 -1.73 11.43 -9.22
N LEU A 106 -2.60 11.69 -10.19
CA LEU A 106 -3.87 11.00 -10.38
C LEU A 106 -3.81 9.97 -11.51
N ASP A 107 -2.65 9.82 -12.15
CA ASP A 107 -2.46 8.81 -13.19
C ASP A 107 -2.62 7.41 -12.59
N ALA A 108 -3.37 6.55 -13.30
CA ALA A 108 -3.64 5.20 -12.86
C ALA A 108 -2.36 4.34 -12.88
N VAL A 109 -2.02 3.76 -11.74
CA VAL A 109 -0.97 2.75 -11.60
C VAL A 109 -1.64 1.37 -11.51
N ASN A 110 -1.48 0.57 -12.55
CA ASN A 110 -2.21 -0.68 -12.71
C ASN A 110 -1.35 -1.91 -12.38
N SER A 111 -1.99 -2.93 -11.81
CA SER A 111 -1.46 -4.28 -11.78
C SER A 111 -1.38 -4.86 -13.19
N ALA A 112 -0.32 -5.61 -13.50
CA ALA A 112 -0.18 -6.30 -14.80
C ALA A 112 -1.06 -7.56 -14.93
N GLY A 113 -1.76 -7.95 -13.87
CA GLY A 113 -2.69 -9.07 -13.82
C GLY A 113 -3.42 -9.13 -12.47
N PRO A 114 -4.25 -10.15 -12.22
CA PRO A 114 -4.96 -10.28 -10.95
C PRO A 114 -4.00 -10.40 -9.76
N VAL A 115 -4.25 -9.59 -8.72
CA VAL A 115 -3.46 -9.56 -7.49
C VAL A 115 -4.33 -9.73 -6.27
N LYS A 116 -3.74 -10.30 -5.21
CA LYS A 116 -4.37 -10.44 -3.90
C LYS A 116 -3.98 -9.32 -2.93
N GLY A 117 -2.91 -8.60 -3.22
CA GLY A 117 -2.53 -7.44 -2.44
C GLY A 117 -1.50 -6.54 -3.12
N ILE A 118 -1.27 -5.39 -2.50
CA ILE A 118 -0.29 -4.41 -2.91
C ILE A 118 0.49 -4.00 -1.66
N LEU A 119 1.81 -4.02 -1.75
CA LEU A 119 2.68 -3.46 -0.72
C LEU A 119 3.22 -2.11 -1.23
N GLU A 120 2.90 -1.05 -0.51
CA GLU A 120 3.51 0.27 -0.70
C GLU A 120 4.69 0.44 0.26
N ILE A 121 5.86 0.79 -0.28
CA ILE A 121 7.08 1.15 0.46
C ILE A 121 7.64 2.47 -0.06
N ASN A 122 8.64 3.05 0.61
CA ASN A 122 9.29 4.27 0.13
C ASN A 122 9.82 4.13 -1.31
N GLY A 123 9.65 5.19 -2.11
CA GLY A 123 10.09 5.24 -3.51
C GLY A 123 11.57 4.90 -3.68
N GLY A 124 11.87 4.06 -4.66
CA GLY A 124 13.20 3.59 -5.01
C GLY A 124 13.74 2.47 -4.12
N MET A 125 13.01 2.08 -3.07
CA MET A 125 13.47 1.04 -2.14
C MET A 125 13.52 -0.34 -2.79
N SER A 126 12.59 -0.66 -3.69
CA SER A 126 12.60 -1.93 -4.44
C SER A 126 13.91 -2.10 -5.23
N ALA A 127 14.33 -1.06 -5.95
CA ALA A 127 15.59 -1.05 -6.70
C ALA A 127 16.80 -1.15 -5.77
N ARG A 128 16.82 -0.39 -4.66
CA ARG A 128 17.90 -0.41 -3.66
C ARG A 128 18.12 -1.79 -3.05
N LEU A 129 17.04 -2.53 -2.79
CA LEU A 129 17.07 -3.85 -2.18
C LEU A 129 17.13 -4.99 -3.22
N GLY A 130 17.10 -4.66 -4.51
CA GLY A 130 17.10 -5.65 -5.59
C GLY A 130 15.81 -6.49 -5.65
N ILE A 131 14.69 -5.97 -5.16
CA ILE A 131 13.38 -6.61 -5.21
C ILE A 131 12.84 -6.50 -6.64
N ARG A 132 12.35 -7.62 -7.19
CA ARG A 132 11.92 -7.74 -8.60
C ARG A 132 10.64 -8.56 -8.73
N PRO A 133 9.90 -8.43 -9.85
CA PRO A 133 8.85 -9.38 -10.21
C PRO A 133 9.35 -10.83 -10.13
N GLY A 134 8.52 -11.72 -9.59
CA GLY A 134 8.84 -13.12 -9.32
C GLY A 134 9.36 -13.40 -7.90
N ASP A 135 9.90 -12.40 -7.20
CA ASP A 135 10.29 -12.51 -5.79
C ASP A 135 9.05 -12.77 -4.91
N ARG A 136 9.29 -13.22 -3.67
CA ARG A 136 8.23 -13.72 -2.79
C ARG A 136 7.99 -12.83 -1.59
N VAL A 137 6.73 -12.56 -1.33
CA VAL A 137 6.21 -11.91 -0.13
C VAL A 137 5.72 -12.97 0.85
N VAL A 138 6.26 -12.91 2.07
CA VAL A 138 5.94 -13.79 3.19
C VAL A 138 5.05 -13.03 4.16
N HIS A 139 3.75 -13.36 4.16
CA HIS A 139 2.75 -12.80 5.07
C HIS A 139 1.50 -13.72 5.12
N ALA A 140 0.77 -13.70 6.22
CA ALA A 140 -0.42 -14.55 6.41
C ALA A 140 -1.50 -14.31 5.35
N ALA A 141 -1.63 -13.08 4.85
CA ALA A 141 -2.59 -12.71 3.80
C ALA A 141 -2.44 -13.51 2.49
N PHE A 142 -1.25 -14.09 2.25
CA PHE A 142 -0.94 -14.86 1.05
C PHE A 142 -0.77 -16.37 1.33
N GLY A 143 -1.05 -16.82 2.56
CA GLY A 143 -0.81 -18.21 2.96
C GLY A 143 0.66 -18.64 2.89
N THR A 144 1.58 -17.69 2.94
CA THR A 144 3.02 -17.92 2.80
C THR A 144 3.79 -17.85 4.12
N ALA A 145 3.14 -17.38 5.19
CA ALA A 145 3.70 -17.42 6.54
C ALA A 145 3.86 -18.89 7.00
N LYS A 146 4.97 -19.18 7.68
CA LYS A 146 5.23 -20.48 8.32
C LYS A 146 4.67 -20.49 9.75
#